data_AF-A0A1F3PFA5-F1
#
_entry.id   AF-A0A1F3PFA5-F1
#
_cell.length_a   1.000
_cell.length_b   1.000
_cell.length_c   1.000
_cell.angle_alpha   90.00
_cell.angle_beta   90.00
_cell.angle_gamma   90.00
#
_symmetry.space_group_name_H-M   'P 1'
#
loop_
_entity.id
_entity.type
_entity.pdbx_description
1 polymer ?
#
loop_
_entity_poly.entity_id
_entity_poly.type
_entity_poly.pdbx_seq_one_letter_code
_entity_poly.pdbx_strand_id
1 'polypeptide(L)'
;MKYPKLRELKEAVISLFTPAYTSKFPAEPHVPFEKFRGKPVVDNDNCVGCETCANVCPPLAITNYDDVEKGVRIIKRDYGKCIFCGQCQDHCITGKGVTLSDKIFDMAVFDREKNIEYQEKELLICEHCHAVITTKEHLHFMHRKLGPRAFSSILNLNLLNQKLKLAEGQDTDVEIRDGLKRKDMFNIICPNCLRQVLVKYLIKGA
;
A
#
# COMPACT_ATOMS: atom_id res chain seq x y z
N MET A 1 -12.01 -26.53 -56.60
CA MET A 1 -12.43 -25.42 -55.71
C MET A 1 -13.78 -24.91 -56.17
N LYS A 2 -14.76 -24.74 -55.27
CA LYS A 2 -16.04 -24.09 -55.63
C LYS A 2 -15.76 -22.61 -55.86
N TYR A 3 -16.26 -22.05 -56.97
CA TYR A 3 -16.15 -20.61 -57.23
C TYR A 3 -16.82 -19.81 -56.09
N PRO A 4 -16.25 -18.66 -55.70
CA PRO A 4 -16.90 -17.77 -54.74
C PRO A 4 -18.27 -17.36 -55.30
N LYS A 5 -19.31 -17.35 -54.46
CA LYS A 5 -20.63 -16.93 -54.94
C LYS A 5 -20.61 -15.41 -55.16
N LEU A 6 -21.61 -14.92 -55.89
CA LEU A 6 -21.73 -13.49 -56.23
C LEU A 6 -21.78 -12.57 -54.99
N ARG A 7 -22.23 -13.10 -53.85
CA ARG A 7 -22.29 -12.37 -52.58
C ARG A 7 -20.90 -12.04 -52.05
N GLU A 8 -19.98 -13.00 -52.06
CA GLU A 8 -18.62 -12.87 -51.56
C GLU A 8 -17.83 -11.87 -52.42
N LEU A 9 -18.05 -11.87 -53.74
CA LEU A 9 -17.48 -10.87 -54.65
C LEU A 9 -18.03 -9.46 -54.35
N LYS A 10 -19.33 -9.34 -54.08
CA LYS A 10 -19.94 -8.06 -53.71
C LYS A 10 -19.35 -7.51 -52.41
N GLU A 11 -19.21 -8.34 -51.37
CA GLU A 11 -18.60 -7.93 -50.10
C GLU A 11 -17.12 -7.54 -50.27
N ALA A 12 -16.37 -8.27 -51.10
CA ALA A 12 -14.98 -7.95 -51.40
C ALA A 12 -14.83 -6.58 -52.08
N VAL A 13 -15.71 -6.27 -53.03
CA VAL A 13 -15.74 -4.95 -53.69
C VAL A 13 -16.08 -3.85 -52.67
N ILE A 14 -17.08 -4.06 -51.80
CA ILE A 14 -17.45 -3.09 -50.75
C ILE A 14 -16.27 -2.87 -49.79
N SER A 15 -15.61 -3.94 -49.35
CA SER A 15 -14.47 -3.87 -48.45
C SER A 15 -13.27 -3.15 -49.06
N LEU A 16 -13.07 -3.22 -50.38
CA LEU A 16 -11.95 -2.56 -51.06
C LEU A 16 -12.07 -1.03 -51.04
N PHE A 17 -13.29 -0.51 -51.06
CA PHE A 17 -13.56 0.93 -51.03
C PHE A 17 -13.87 1.46 -49.62
N THR A 18 -14.02 0.59 -48.63
CA THR A 18 -14.23 0.99 -47.24
C THR A 18 -12.89 1.37 -46.60
N PRO A 19 -12.79 2.45 -45.81
CA PRO A 19 -11.57 2.79 -45.10
C PRO A 19 -11.11 1.65 -44.18
N ALA A 20 -9.80 1.48 -44.06
CA ALA A 20 -9.21 0.45 -43.21
C ALA A 20 -9.56 0.70 -41.73
N TYR A 21 -9.98 -0.36 -41.04
CA TYR A 21 -10.25 -0.31 -39.59
C TYR A 21 -8.98 -0.35 -38.73
N THR A 22 -7.83 -0.69 -39.33
CA THR A 22 -6.55 -0.83 -38.62
C THR A 22 -6.04 0.51 -38.10
N SER A 23 -5.62 0.57 -36.84
CA SER A 23 -4.85 1.68 -36.29
C SER A 23 -3.42 1.71 -36.82
N LYS A 24 -2.76 2.88 -36.82
CA LYS A 24 -1.35 3.03 -37.25
C LYS A 24 -0.31 2.63 -36.20
N PHE A 25 -0.65 1.76 -35.25
CA PHE A 25 0.30 1.27 -34.25
C PHE A 25 1.47 0.54 -34.95
N PRO A 26 2.75 0.79 -34.60
CA PRO A 26 3.25 1.57 -33.46
C PRO A 26 3.56 3.05 -33.76
N ALA A 27 3.32 3.55 -34.98
CA ALA A 27 3.61 4.94 -35.34
C ALA A 27 2.70 5.96 -34.62
N GLU A 28 1.44 5.60 -34.41
CA GLU A 28 0.52 6.32 -33.52
C GLU A 28 0.20 5.43 -32.29
N PRO A 29 0.37 5.92 -31.05
CA PRO A 29 0.08 5.15 -29.86
C PRO A 29 -1.41 4.88 -29.75
N HIS A 30 -1.78 3.69 -29.26
CA HIS A 30 -3.16 3.42 -28.90
C HIS A 30 -3.51 4.21 -27.62
N VAL A 31 -4.68 4.85 -27.62
CA VAL A 31 -5.22 5.53 -26.44
C VAL A 31 -6.32 4.66 -25.86
N PRO A 32 -6.10 4.00 -24.71
CA PRO A 32 -7.13 3.22 -24.05
C PRO A 32 -8.25 4.10 -23.52
N PHE A 33 -9.37 3.47 -23.14
CA PHE A 33 -10.47 4.14 -22.49
C PHE A 33 -10.08 4.69 -21.10
N GLU A 34 -10.70 5.77 -20.63
CA GLU A 34 -10.34 6.50 -19.39
C GLU A 34 -10.40 5.68 -18.08
N LYS A 35 -10.97 4.48 -18.11
CA LYS A 35 -11.04 3.55 -16.96
C LYS A 35 -10.37 2.21 -17.26
N PHE A 36 -9.48 2.19 -18.24
CA PHE A 36 -8.71 1.01 -18.56
C PHE A 36 -7.87 0.58 -17.36
N ARG A 37 -7.84 -0.72 -17.11
CA ARG A 37 -7.10 -1.32 -15.99
C ARG A 37 -5.72 -1.75 -16.45
N GLY A 38 -4.80 -0.80 -16.55
CA GLY A 38 -3.39 -1.05 -16.85
C GLY A 38 -2.55 -1.29 -15.61
N LYS A 39 -1.28 -0.88 -15.67
CA LYS A 39 -0.30 -1.04 -14.58
C LYS A 39 -0.81 -0.39 -13.29
N PRO A 40 -0.83 -1.10 -12.15
CA PRO A 40 -0.99 -0.48 -10.84
C PRO A 40 0.22 0.41 -10.55
N VAL A 41 -0.02 1.72 -10.50
CA VAL A 41 0.94 2.76 -10.14
C VAL A 41 0.73 3.10 -8.68
N VAL A 42 1.83 3.08 -7.93
CA VAL A 42 1.82 3.32 -6.49
C VAL A 42 2.40 4.70 -6.24
N ASP A 43 1.63 5.52 -5.54
CA ASP A 43 2.10 6.81 -5.05
C ASP A 43 2.74 6.59 -3.68
N ASN A 44 4.06 6.76 -3.60
CA ASN A 44 4.78 6.51 -2.37
C ASN A 44 4.35 7.45 -1.24
N ASP A 45 3.99 8.70 -1.52
CA ASP A 45 3.67 9.67 -0.47
C ASP A 45 2.27 9.44 0.13
N ASN A 46 1.37 8.89 -0.68
CA ASN A 46 -0.01 8.58 -0.28
C ASN A 46 -0.21 7.12 0.14
N CYS A 47 0.73 6.22 -0.15
CA CYS A 47 0.69 4.82 0.28
C CYS A 47 1.23 4.68 1.69
N VAL A 48 0.37 4.27 2.63
CA VAL A 48 0.74 4.20 4.05
C VAL A 48 1.24 2.81 4.51
N GLY A 49 1.33 1.80 3.64
CA GLY A 49 1.80 0.46 4.03
C GLY A 49 0.87 -0.34 4.97
N CYS A 50 -0.45 -0.11 4.87
CA CYS A 50 -1.49 -0.75 5.69
C CYS A 50 -1.85 -2.20 5.35
N GLU A 51 -1.17 -2.81 4.35
CA GLU A 51 -1.38 -4.20 3.89
C GLU A 51 -2.73 -4.55 3.27
N THR A 52 -3.72 -3.65 3.27
CA THR A 52 -5.06 -3.95 2.74
C THR A 52 -5.01 -4.48 1.30
N CYS A 53 -4.19 -3.87 0.44
CA CYS A 53 -4.03 -4.29 -0.95
C CYS A 53 -3.44 -5.69 -1.12
N ALA A 54 -2.59 -6.15 -0.19
CA ALA A 54 -2.05 -7.50 -0.20
C ALA A 54 -3.12 -8.52 0.20
N ASN A 55 -3.91 -8.21 1.23
CA ASN A 55 -4.97 -9.09 1.73
C ASN A 55 -6.13 -9.30 0.73
N VAL A 56 -6.47 -8.29 -0.07
CA VAL A 56 -7.55 -8.40 -1.07
C VAL A 56 -7.08 -8.95 -2.42
N CYS A 57 -5.77 -9.18 -2.61
CA CYS A 57 -5.20 -9.59 -3.89
C CYS A 57 -5.51 -11.06 -4.19
N PRO A 58 -6.36 -11.40 -5.18
CA PRO A 58 -6.72 -12.79 -5.45
C PRO A 58 -5.54 -13.70 -5.82
N PRO A 59 -4.59 -13.28 -6.69
CA PRO A 59 -3.44 -14.11 -7.05
C PRO A 59 -2.26 -13.99 -6.07
N LEU A 60 -2.40 -13.25 -4.96
CA LEU A 60 -1.30 -12.95 -4.02
C LEU A 60 -0.07 -12.34 -4.72
N ALA A 61 -0.30 -11.46 -5.69
CA ALA A 61 0.75 -10.75 -6.43
C ALA A 61 1.44 -9.66 -5.59
N ILE A 62 0.83 -9.23 -4.49
CA ILE A 62 1.39 -8.25 -3.56
C ILE A 62 1.70 -8.99 -2.26
N THR A 63 2.94 -8.88 -1.79
CA THR A 63 3.41 -9.50 -0.54
C THR A 63 4.14 -8.48 0.32
N ASN A 64 3.90 -8.51 1.63
CA ASN A 64 4.59 -7.66 2.60
C ASN A 64 5.56 -8.52 3.41
N TYR A 65 6.75 -7.98 3.68
CA TYR A 65 7.75 -8.57 4.56
C TYR A 65 8.27 -7.50 5.52
N ASP A 66 8.31 -7.81 6.81
CA ASP A 66 8.78 -6.90 7.85
C ASP A 66 10.20 -7.27 8.26
N ASP A 67 11.15 -6.37 7.99
CA ASP A 67 12.52 -6.43 8.47
C ASP A 67 12.62 -5.64 9.78
N VAL A 68 12.59 -6.35 10.90
CA VAL A 68 12.61 -5.77 12.25
C VAL A 68 13.97 -5.15 12.56
N GLU A 69 15.06 -5.71 12.03
CA GLU A 69 16.42 -5.20 12.27
C GLU A 69 16.64 -3.85 11.59
N LYS A 70 16.15 -3.72 10.34
CA LYS A 70 16.21 -2.45 9.61
C LYS A 70 15.07 -1.50 9.95
N GLY A 71 14.03 -1.97 10.64
CA GLY A 71 12.85 -1.18 10.95
C GLY A 71 12.03 -0.80 9.72
N VAL A 72 12.00 -1.64 8.68
CA VAL A 72 11.29 -1.35 7.43
C VAL A 72 10.39 -2.50 7.00
N ARG A 73 9.25 -2.13 6.42
CA ARG A 73 8.34 -3.02 5.71
C ARG A 73 8.63 -2.94 4.23
N ILE A 74 8.94 -4.08 3.63
CA ILE A 74 9.17 -4.24 2.21
C ILE A 74 7.88 -4.77 1.57
N ILE A 75 7.29 -3.96 0.71
CA ILE A 75 6.11 -4.31 -0.08
C ILE A 75 6.60 -4.69 -1.49
N LYS A 76 6.45 -5.96 -1.84
CA LYS A 76 6.81 -6.50 -3.14
C LYS A 76 5.55 -6.67 -4.00
N ARG A 77 5.61 -6.21 -5.24
CA ARG A 77 4.54 -6.33 -6.23
C ARG A 77 5.06 -7.06 -7.46
N ASP A 78 4.49 -8.22 -7.74
CA ASP A 78 4.84 -9.05 -8.89
C ASP A 78 3.79 -8.86 -9.98
N TYR A 79 4.10 -8.05 -10.99
CA TYR A 79 3.20 -7.81 -12.11
C TYR A 79 3.05 -9.02 -13.04
N GLY A 80 3.97 -9.99 -12.97
CA GLY A 80 3.85 -11.26 -13.70
C GLY A 80 2.76 -12.18 -13.14
N LYS A 81 2.38 -12.02 -11.87
CA LYS A 81 1.26 -12.72 -11.22
C LYS A 81 -0.04 -11.91 -11.22
N CYS A 82 0.05 -10.60 -11.43
CA CYS A 82 -1.10 -9.71 -11.34
C CYS A 82 -2.13 -10.00 -12.45
N ILE A 83 -3.40 -10.07 -12.07
CA ILE A 83 -4.53 -10.23 -13.01
C ILE A 83 -5.21 -8.90 -13.37
N PHE A 84 -4.63 -7.77 -12.96
CA PHE A 84 -5.11 -6.40 -13.25
C PHE A 84 -6.59 -6.16 -12.93
N CYS A 85 -7.10 -6.77 -11.86
CA CYS A 85 -8.53 -6.73 -11.52
C CYS A 85 -9.01 -5.39 -10.93
N GLY A 86 -8.13 -4.61 -10.31
CA GLY A 86 -8.48 -3.32 -9.69
C GLY A 86 -8.74 -3.35 -8.19
N GLN A 87 -8.79 -4.54 -7.56
CA GLN A 87 -9.15 -4.68 -6.13
C GLN A 87 -8.22 -3.89 -5.19
N CYS A 88 -6.94 -3.76 -5.53
CA CYS A 88 -5.99 -2.98 -4.73
C CYS A 88 -6.31 -1.47 -4.71
N GLN A 89 -6.84 -0.92 -5.82
CA GLN A 89 -7.28 0.47 -5.91
C GLN A 89 -8.57 0.67 -5.11
N ASP A 90 -9.57 -0.19 -5.32
CA ASP A 90 -10.89 -0.05 -4.70
C ASP A 90 -10.85 -0.14 -3.17
N HIS A 91 -9.95 -0.98 -2.63
CA HIS A 91 -9.78 -1.17 -1.19
C HIS A 91 -8.65 -0.33 -0.59
N CYS A 92 -8.06 0.60 -1.35
CA CYS A 92 -7.02 1.48 -0.81
C CYS A 92 -7.63 2.44 0.23
N ILE A 93 -7.21 2.33 1.49
CA ILE A 93 -7.79 3.16 2.58
C ILE A 93 -7.55 4.66 2.41
N THR A 94 -6.51 5.04 1.66
CA THR A 94 -6.20 6.44 1.33
C THR A 94 -6.87 6.90 0.04
N GLY A 95 -7.40 5.97 -0.76
CA GLY A 95 -8.00 6.23 -2.08
C GLY A 95 -7.02 6.67 -3.17
N LYS A 96 -5.75 6.94 -2.82
CA LYS A 96 -4.73 7.48 -3.72
C LYS A 96 -3.41 6.70 -3.70
N GLY A 97 -3.20 5.85 -2.70
CA GLY A 97 -1.91 5.14 -2.54
C GLY A 97 -1.60 4.17 -3.67
N VAL A 98 -2.62 3.61 -4.35
CA VAL A 98 -2.45 2.82 -5.57
C VAL A 98 -3.60 3.09 -6.52
N THR A 99 -3.28 3.30 -7.79
CA THR A 99 -4.24 3.53 -8.87
C THR A 99 -3.83 2.76 -10.11
N LEU A 100 -4.78 2.19 -10.83
CA LEU A 100 -4.51 1.54 -12.10
C LEU A 100 -4.40 2.62 -13.17
N SER A 101 -3.29 2.60 -13.89
CA SER A 101 -3.06 3.52 -14.98
C SER A 101 -3.90 3.14 -16.19
N ASP A 102 -4.55 4.13 -16.78
CA ASP A 102 -5.22 4.08 -18.08
C ASP A 102 -4.21 4.17 -19.24
N LYS A 103 -3.03 4.75 -19.00
CA LYS A 103 -1.99 5.02 -20.01
C LYS A 103 -0.91 3.95 -20.08
N ILE A 104 -0.56 3.32 -18.96
CA ILE A 104 0.53 2.36 -18.90
C ILE A 104 -0.04 0.95 -19.02
N PHE A 105 0.02 0.37 -20.22
CA PHE A 105 -0.42 -1.00 -20.48
C PHE A 105 0.69 -1.86 -21.12
N ASP A 106 1.60 -1.25 -21.86
CA ASP A 106 2.76 -1.91 -22.44
C ASP A 106 3.87 -2.11 -21.41
N MET A 107 3.88 -3.27 -20.76
CA MET A 107 4.88 -3.67 -19.75
C MET A 107 5.68 -4.91 -20.17
N ALA A 108 5.78 -5.17 -21.46
CA ALA A 108 6.55 -6.31 -21.95
C ALA A 108 8.03 -6.13 -21.62
N VAL A 109 8.60 -7.09 -20.91
CA VAL A 109 10.03 -7.14 -20.56
C VAL A 109 10.56 -8.54 -20.84
N PHE A 110 11.86 -8.63 -21.18
CA PHE A 110 12.52 -9.93 -21.44
C PHE A 110 12.86 -10.67 -20.14
N ASP A 111 13.21 -9.94 -19.08
CA ASP A 111 13.59 -10.50 -17.78
C ASP A 111 12.42 -10.43 -16.80
N ARG A 112 12.12 -11.55 -16.14
CA ARG A 112 11.01 -11.61 -15.17
C ARG A 112 11.23 -10.72 -13.95
N GLU A 113 12.47 -10.51 -13.54
CA GLU A 113 12.81 -9.71 -12.37
C GLU A 113 12.43 -8.23 -12.55
N LYS A 114 12.42 -7.73 -13.80
CA LYS A 114 12.01 -6.35 -14.12
C LYS A 114 10.51 -6.12 -13.98
N ASN A 115 9.71 -7.17 -13.87
CA ASN A 115 8.28 -7.10 -13.58
C ASN A 115 7.96 -7.06 -12.09
N ILE A 116 8.97 -6.94 -11.24
CA ILE A 116 8.81 -6.88 -9.79
C ILE A 116 9.16 -5.48 -9.32
N GLU A 117 8.26 -4.87 -8.56
CA GLU A 117 8.48 -3.58 -7.89
C GLU A 117 8.57 -3.78 -6.38
N TYR A 118 9.45 -3.02 -5.74
CA TYR A 118 9.63 -2.98 -4.30
C TYR A 118 9.36 -1.58 -3.77
N GLN A 119 8.74 -1.50 -2.60
CA GLN A 119 8.52 -0.26 -1.86
C GLN A 119 8.87 -0.50 -0.39
N GLU A 120 9.59 0.43 0.21
CA GLU A 120 9.96 0.36 1.62
C GLU A 120 9.17 1.38 2.44
N LYS A 121 8.74 0.99 3.64
CA LYS A 121 8.01 1.84 4.57
C LYS A 121 8.53 1.68 5.98
N GLU A 122 8.73 2.79 6.67
CA GLU A 122 9.28 2.76 8.03
C GLU A 122 8.28 2.14 9.03
N LEU A 123 8.75 1.15 9.77
CA LEU A 123 7.98 0.47 10.80
C LEU A 123 8.04 1.25 12.12
N LEU A 124 6.95 1.15 12.86
CA LEU A 124 6.85 1.51 14.26
C LEU A 124 6.97 0.23 15.08
N ILE A 125 8.11 0.07 15.74
CA ILE A 125 8.44 -1.09 16.57
C ILE A 125 8.37 -0.67 18.04
N CYS A 126 7.91 -1.57 18.89
CA CYS A 126 7.93 -1.34 20.32
C CYS A 126 9.33 -1.56 20.90
N GLU A 127 9.88 -0.57 21.59
CA GLU A 127 11.20 -0.65 22.25
C GLU A 127 11.30 -1.74 23.33
N HIS A 128 10.17 -2.12 23.95
CA HIS A 128 10.20 -3.13 25.02
C HIS A 128 10.11 -4.56 24.49
N CYS A 129 9.05 -4.87 23.73
CA CYS A 129 8.77 -6.24 23.28
C CYS A 129 9.21 -6.52 21.84
N HIS A 130 9.76 -5.52 21.13
CA HIS A 130 10.18 -5.60 19.73
C HIS A 130 9.06 -6.04 18.76
N ALA A 131 7.79 -5.96 19.20
CA ALA A 131 6.66 -6.25 18.34
C ALA A 131 6.50 -5.14 17.30
N VAL A 132 6.28 -5.54 16.05
CA VAL A 132 5.86 -4.64 14.98
C VAL A 132 4.42 -4.20 15.25
N ILE A 133 4.21 -2.89 15.37
CA ILE A 133 2.88 -2.33 15.62
C ILE A 133 2.20 -2.07 14.27
N THR A 134 2.80 -1.19 13.47
CA THR A 134 2.36 -0.82 12.12
C THR A 134 3.42 0.09 11.48
N THR A 135 3.16 0.72 10.34
CA THR A 135 4.05 1.74 9.74
C THR A 135 3.78 3.13 10.35
N LYS A 136 4.80 3.99 10.42
CA LYS A 136 4.62 5.36 10.97
C LYS A 136 3.56 6.15 10.19
N GLU A 137 3.58 6.04 8.86
CA GLU A 137 2.63 6.72 7.98
C GLU A 137 1.19 6.25 8.17
N HIS A 138 0.97 4.94 8.40
CA HIS A 138 -0.38 4.42 8.65
C HIS A 138 -0.93 4.98 9.95
N LEU A 139 -0.10 5.06 10.99
CA LEU A 139 -0.54 5.61 12.26
C LEU A 139 -0.86 7.11 12.15
N HIS A 140 -0.05 7.87 11.41
CA HIS A 140 -0.35 9.28 11.10
C HIS A 140 -1.63 9.44 10.30
N PHE A 141 -1.90 8.56 9.34
CA PHE A 141 -3.14 8.57 8.57
C PHE A 141 -4.35 8.31 9.47
N MET A 142 -4.27 7.31 10.34
CA MET A 142 -5.32 7.01 11.32
C MET A 142 -5.57 8.17 12.27
N HIS A 143 -4.53 8.83 12.75
CA HIS A 143 -4.64 10.02 13.57
C HIS A 143 -5.44 11.13 12.86
N ARG A 144 -5.06 11.47 11.61
CA ARG A 144 -5.78 12.48 10.81
C ARG A 144 -7.23 12.10 10.57
N LYS A 145 -7.51 10.82 10.32
CA LYS A 145 -8.86 10.30 10.07
C LYS A 145 -9.75 10.31 11.31
N LEU A 146 -9.18 10.08 12.50
CA LEU A 146 -9.90 10.08 13.78
C LEU A 146 -10.08 11.48 14.37
N GLY A 147 -9.23 12.44 14.02
CA GLY A 147 -9.32 13.84 14.46
C GLY A 147 -9.28 13.96 15.99
N PRO A 148 -10.22 14.69 16.64
CA PRO A 148 -10.26 14.84 18.09
C PRO A 148 -10.34 13.53 18.88
N ARG A 149 -10.90 12.46 18.28
CA ARG A 149 -10.97 11.13 18.93
C ARG A 149 -9.61 10.45 19.01
N ALA A 150 -8.64 10.85 18.21
CA ALA A 150 -7.32 10.25 18.28
C ALA A 150 -6.65 10.50 19.63
N PHE A 151 -6.90 11.65 20.26
CA PHE A 151 -6.31 12.05 21.54
C PHE A 151 -6.78 11.22 22.74
N SER A 152 -7.86 10.44 22.61
CA SER A 152 -8.29 9.53 23.69
C SER A 152 -7.37 8.31 23.82
N SER A 153 -6.54 8.03 22.82
CA SER A 153 -5.58 6.92 22.83
C SER A 153 -4.18 7.45 23.17
N ILE A 154 -3.60 6.91 24.23
CA ILE A 154 -2.23 7.23 24.69
C ILE A 154 -1.21 6.99 23.55
N LEU A 155 -1.42 5.95 22.74
CA LEU A 155 -0.60 5.63 21.56
C LEU A 155 -0.55 6.76 20.52
N ASN A 156 -1.70 7.37 20.21
CA ASN A 156 -1.77 8.47 19.25
C ASN A 156 -1.16 9.75 19.82
N LEU A 157 -1.30 9.97 21.13
CA LEU A 157 -0.78 11.14 21.83
C LEU A 157 0.76 11.16 21.86
N ASN A 158 1.40 10.00 22.06
CA ASN A 158 2.85 9.90 22.12
C ASN A 158 3.51 10.12 20.76
N LEU A 159 2.95 9.54 19.69
CA LEU A 159 3.44 9.80 18.33
C LEU A 159 3.30 11.27 17.94
N LEU A 160 2.23 11.94 18.41
CA LEU A 160 2.07 13.38 18.25
C LEU A 160 3.13 14.18 19.00
N ASN A 161 3.47 13.81 20.23
CA ASN A 161 4.53 14.50 20.99
C ASN A 161 5.88 14.44 20.27
N GLN A 162 6.26 13.26 19.73
CA GLN A 162 7.48 13.12 18.92
C GLN A 162 7.49 14.05 17.70
N LYS A 163 6.32 14.28 17.07
CA LYS A 163 6.20 15.12 15.88
C LYS A 163 6.08 16.61 16.18
N LEU A 164 5.35 16.98 17.24
CA LEU A 164 5.00 18.37 17.55
C LEU A 164 6.10 19.09 18.33
N LYS A 165 7.01 18.37 19.02
CA LYS A 165 8.12 18.92 19.81
C LYS A 165 7.74 20.26 20.46
N LEU A 166 6.67 20.25 21.25
CA LEU A 166 6.00 21.46 21.76
C LEU A 166 6.91 22.33 22.64
N ALA A 167 8.07 21.82 23.05
CA ALA A 167 9.16 22.54 23.69
C ALA A 167 10.52 22.10 23.11
N GLU A 168 11.46 23.04 22.93
CA GLU A 168 12.83 22.73 22.54
C GLU A 168 13.58 21.99 23.66
N GLY A 169 14.40 20.98 23.30
CA GLY A 169 15.31 20.30 24.24
C GLY A 169 14.72 19.17 25.07
N GLN A 170 13.48 18.71 24.82
CA GLN A 170 12.97 17.48 25.43
C GLN A 170 13.37 16.26 24.60
N ASP A 171 14.22 15.40 25.17
CA ASP A 171 14.31 14.01 24.75
C ASP A 171 13.02 13.30 25.20
N THR A 172 12.19 12.89 24.23
CA THR A 172 11.01 12.06 24.49
C THR A 172 11.37 10.61 24.77
N ASP A 173 12.62 10.24 24.52
CA ASP A 173 13.10 8.88 24.56
C ASP A 173 13.56 8.56 25.98
N VAL A 174 12.73 7.81 26.71
CA VAL A 174 13.05 7.34 28.06
C VAL A 174 13.39 5.87 27.98
N GLU A 175 14.66 5.53 28.18
CA GLU A 175 15.09 4.14 28.22
C GLU A 175 14.36 3.37 29.35
N ILE A 176 13.72 2.26 28.98
CA ILE A 176 13.02 1.38 29.93
C ILE A 176 14.05 0.52 30.67
N ARG A 177 14.69 1.07 31.71
CA ARG A 177 15.77 0.41 32.47
C ARG A 177 15.29 -0.53 33.59
N ASP A 178 14.09 -0.32 34.15
CA ASP A 178 13.62 -1.03 35.36
C ASP A 178 12.40 -1.94 35.13
N GLY A 179 12.22 -2.46 33.90
CA GLY A 179 11.01 -3.14 33.49
C GLY A 179 9.78 -2.22 33.42
N LEU A 180 8.66 -2.76 32.91
CA LEU A 180 7.44 -1.99 32.65
C LEU A 180 6.83 -1.43 33.96
N LYS A 181 6.98 -0.12 34.20
CA LYS A 181 6.35 0.61 35.31
C LYS A 181 5.24 1.54 34.81
N ARG A 182 4.37 2.01 35.71
CA ARG A 182 3.26 2.92 35.36
C ARG A 182 3.75 4.25 34.75
N LYS A 183 4.94 4.72 35.14
CA LYS A 183 5.58 5.92 34.57
C LYS A 183 5.91 5.77 33.08
N ASP A 184 6.14 4.54 32.62
CA ASP A 184 6.55 4.25 31.24
C ASP A 184 5.36 4.14 30.28
N MET A 185 4.12 4.25 30.79
CA MET A 185 2.89 4.11 30.00
C MET A 185 2.80 5.13 28.85
N PHE A 186 3.43 6.30 29.00
CA PHE A 186 3.55 7.31 27.95
C PHE A 186 4.70 7.05 26.96
N ASN A 187 5.52 6.03 27.19
CA ASN A 187 6.60 5.63 26.26
C ASN A 187 6.29 4.28 25.60
N ILE A 188 5.37 3.51 26.19
CA ILE A 188 4.94 2.22 25.67
C ILE A 188 3.78 2.41 24.69
N ILE A 189 4.09 2.23 23.41
CA ILE A 189 3.11 2.29 22.33
C ILE A 189 2.38 0.93 22.17
N CYS A 190 3.03 -0.19 22.45
CA CYS A 190 2.45 -1.51 22.21
C CYS A 190 1.23 -1.81 23.10
N PRO A 191 0.06 -2.18 22.51
CA PRO A 191 -1.12 -2.59 23.27
C PRO A 191 -0.86 -3.74 24.24
N ASN A 192 0.01 -4.68 23.88
CA ASN A 192 0.35 -5.82 24.72
C ASN A 192 1.14 -5.38 25.97
N CYS A 193 2.14 -4.51 25.79
CA CYS A 193 2.93 -3.98 26.91
C CYS A 193 2.12 -3.02 27.78
N LEU A 194 1.25 -2.19 27.18
CA LEU A 194 0.29 -1.36 27.92
C LEU A 194 -0.64 -2.23 28.78
N ARG A 195 -1.17 -3.31 28.22
CA ARG A 195 -1.99 -4.27 28.98
C ARG A 195 -1.21 -4.90 30.13
N GLN A 196 0.05 -5.27 29.94
CA GLN A 196 0.89 -5.83 31.01
C GLN A 196 1.09 -4.84 32.16
N VAL A 197 1.34 -3.56 31.87
CA VAL A 197 1.40 -2.50 32.90
C VAL A 197 0.06 -2.43 33.65
N LEU A 198 -1.06 -2.28 32.93
CA LEU A 198 -2.37 -2.13 33.54
C LEU A 198 -2.73 -3.32 34.44
N VAL A 199 -2.56 -4.55 33.96
CA VAL A 199 -2.89 -5.77 34.71
C VAL A 199 -1.97 -5.96 35.92
N LYS A 200 -0.66 -5.74 35.75
CA LYS A 200 0.33 -5.92 36.83
C LYS A 200 0.06 -4.96 38.00
N TYR A 201 -0.36 -3.72 37.73
CA TYR A 201 -0.65 -2.73 38.75
C TYR A 201 -2.08 -2.80 39.32
N LEU A 202 -3.05 -3.31 38.56
CA LEU A 202 -4.41 -3.56 39.08
C LEU A 202 -4.45 -4.77 40.02
N ILE A 203 -3.68 -5.83 39.74
CA ILE A 203 -3.73 -7.08 40.52
C ILE A 203 -2.75 -7.07 41.70
N LYS A 204 -1.56 -6.45 41.59
CA LYS A 204 -0.61 -6.36 42.72
C LYS A 204 -0.94 -5.24 43.73
N GLY A 205 -1.96 -4.43 43.45
CA GLY A 205 -2.44 -3.38 44.34
C GLY A 205 -3.69 -3.76 45.14
N ALA A 206 -4.12 -5.02 45.10
CA ALA A 206 -5.20 -5.60 45.89
C ALA A 206 -4.62 -6.59 46.92
#